data_AF-A0A963Z089-F1
#
_entry.id   AF-A0A963Z089-F1
#
_cell.length_a   1.000
_cell.length_b   1.000
_cell.length_c   1.000
_cell.angle_alpha   90.00
_cell.angle_beta   90.00
_cell.angle_gamma   90.00
#
_symmetry.space_group_name_H-M   'P 1'
#
loop_
_entity.id
_entity.type
_entity.pdbx_description
1 polymer ?
#
loop_
_entity_poly.entity_id
_entity_poly.type
_entity_poly.pdbx_seq_one_letter_code
_entity_poly.pdbx_strand_id
1 'polypeptide(L)'
;MNRTHLQDRVARGLGQAAQRIGDPYDVFRPKSAFSPLSPDNRILRLPVAIHGEDKDWHRGARYGQPLWFAVLDTGYTQPGDYLTGPDGIFFIASQPALLPTVCVQTNSTITLSRAEGANTIGVNAYGGVEMPNQGPVLVDWPASMLVEASGSRNAGALPGEPGPASWTILLPALPAAEMTDLRADDLVRDATGLTAVITAVERSPLGWRLTAVQAVT
;
A
#
# COMPACT_ATOMS: atom_id res chain seq x y z
N MET A 1 -25.95 23.88 -14.36
CA MET A 1 -25.19 22.99 -13.44
C MET A 1 -24.29 22.11 -14.30
N ASN A 2 -22.96 22.17 -14.14
CA ASN A 2 -22.01 21.34 -14.90
C ASN A 2 -21.45 20.19 -14.04
N ARG A 3 -20.69 19.27 -14.64
CA ARG A 3 -20.15 18.07 -13.96
C ARG A 3 -19.27 18.41 -12.75
N THR A 4 -18.39 19.41 -12.86
CA THR A 4 -17.51 19.84 -11.77
C THR A 4 -18.30 20.37 -10.57
N HIS A 5 -19.27 21.25 -10.82
CA HIS A 5 -20.11 21.80 -9.75
C HIS A 5 -20.99 20.72 -9.09
N LEU A 6 -21.40 19.68 -9.83
CA LEU A 6 -22.07 18.52 -9.25
C LEU A 6 -21.12 17.74 -8.33
N GLN A 7 -19.89 17.48 -8.78
CA GLN A 7 -18.88 16.79 -7.98
C GLN A 7 -18.55 17.54 -6.69
N ASP A 8 -18.44 18.88 -6.73
CA ASP A 8 -18.20 19.70 -5.54
C ASP A 8 -19.33 19.60 -4.52
N ARG A 9 -20.59 19.52 -5.00
CA ARG A 9 -21.76 19.32 -4.13
C ARG A 9 -21.77 17.93 -3.52
N VAL A 10 -21.38 16.91 -4.27
CA VAL A 10 -21.24 15.54 -3.76
C VAL A 10 -20.16 15.49 -2.69
N ALA A 11 -18.96 16.03 -2.96
CA ALA A 11 -17.87 16.10 -1.99
C ALA A 11 -18.30 16.79 -0.69
N ARG A 12 -18.96 17.95 -0.80
CA ARG A 12 -19.51 18.67 0.36
C ARG A 12 -20.56 17.85 1.11
N GLY A 13 -21.45 17.16 0.41
CA GLY A 13 -22.48 16.30 1.02
C GLY A 13 -21.86 15.13 1.80
N LEU A 14 -20.84 14.49 1.22
CA LEU A 14 -20.07 13.44 1.90
C LEU A 14 -19.32 13.99 3.13
N GLY A 15 -18.73 15.18 3.03
CA GLY A 15 -18.10 15.86 4.16
C GLY A 15 -19.08 16.16 5.30
N GLN A 16 -20.30 16.60 4.98
CA GLN A 16 -21.35 16.83 5.97
C GLN A 16 -21.83 15.54 6.62
N ALA A 17 -21.94 14.45 5.86
CA ALA A 17 -22.26 13.14 6.40
C ALA A 17 -21.15 12.67 7.36
N ALA A 18 -19.89 12.72 6.92
CA ALA A 18 -18.74 12.30 7.72
C ALA A 18 -18.63 13.06 9.06
N GLN A 19 -19.01 14.34 9.11
CA GLN A 19 -19.07 15.10 10.37
C GLN A 19 -20.04 14.51 11.41
N ARG A 20 -21.00 13.68 11.01
CA ARG A 20 -22.02 13.12 11.92
C ARG A 20 -21.79 11.66 12.27
N ILE A 21 -21.16 10.90 11.38
CA ILE A 21 -20.97 9.45 11.55
C ILE A 21 -19.50 9.02 11.59
N GLY A 22 -18.58 9.92 11.28
CA GLY A 22 -17.15 9.63 11.16
C GLY A 22 -16.34 10.13 12.35
N ASP A 23 -15.13 9.59 12.43
CA ASP A 23 -14.12 9.92 13.43
C ASP A 23 -13.04 10.85 12.85
N PRO A 24 -12.28 11.57 13.68
CA PRO A 24 -11.20 12.41 13.21
C PRO A 24 -10.02 11.58 12.70
N TYR A 25 -9.66 11.76 11.43
CA TYR A 25 -8.48 11.16 10.81
C TYR A 25 -7.49 12.25 10.38
N ASP A 26 -6.20 11.98 10.57
CA ASP A 26 -5.13 12.78 10.00
C ASP A 26 -4.82 12.30 8.58
N VAL A 27 -4.74 13.25 7.66
CA VAL A 27 -4.43 12.97 6.25
C VAL A 27 -2.99 13.30 5.98
N PHE A 28 -2.28 12.33 5.42
CA PHE A 28 -0.90 12.47 4.96
C PHE A 28 -0.85 12.33 3.45
N ARG A 29 -0.15 13.25 2.81
CA ARG A 29 0.17 13.18 1.38
C ARG A 29 1.65 12.88 1.23
N PRO A 30 2.03 11.64 0.87
CA PRO A 30 3.41 11.30 0.62
C PRO A 30 4.02 12.23 -0.44
N LYS A 31 5.22 12.75 -0.17
CA LYS A 31 5.95 13.64 -1.09
C LYS A 31 7.21 13.00 -1.66
N SER A 32 7.73 11.99 -0.99
CA SER A 32 8.94 11.27 -1.39
C SER A 32 8.80 9.76 -1.17
N ALA A 33 9.81 9.00 -1.58
CA ALA A 33 9.94 7.57 -1.33
C ALA A 33 10.18 7.20 0.15
N PHE A 34 10.28 8.18 1.05
CA PHE A 34 10.70 7.97 2.43
C PHE A 34 9.65 8.47 3.41
N SER A 35 9.27 7.61 4.35
CA SER A 35 8.44 7.95 5.52
C SER A 35 7.15 8.69 5.15
N PRO A 36 6.21 8.06 4.42
CA PRO A 36 4.95 8.68 3.98
C PRO A 36 4.13 9.30 5.11
N LEU A 37 4.23 8.78 6.33
CA LEU A 37 3.54 9.29 7.52
C LEU A 37 4.36 10.30 8.35
N SER A 38 5.47 10.82 7.82
CA SER A 38 6.21 11.91 8.47
C SER A 38 5.27 13.10 8.75
N PRO A 39 5.40 13.80 9.90
CA PRO A 39 4.60 14.99 10.20
C PRO A 39 4.58 16.05 9.09
N ASP A 40 5.67 16.18 8.33
CA ASP A 40 5.79 17.12 7.19
C ASP A 40 4.88 16.78 6.00
N ASN A 41 4.38 15.55 5.95
CA ASN A 41 3.44 15.07 4.94
C ASN A 41 1.98 15.25 5.39
N ARG A 42 1.71 15.61 6.66
CA ARG A 42 0.35 15.84 7.14
C ARG A 42 -0.23 17.10 6.51
N ILE A 43 -1.36 16.97 5.82
CA ILE A 43 -2.01 18.09 5.12
C ILE A 43 -3.19 18.68 5.88
N LEU A 44 -3.97 17.85 6.56
CA LEU A 44 -5.11 18.28 7.39
C LEU A 44 -5.61 17.16 8.30
N ARG A 45 -6.61 17.49 9.13
CA ARG A 45 -7.44 16.55 9.88
C ARG A 45 -8.89 16.74 9.44
N LEU A 46 -9.59 15.67 9.09
CA LEU A 46 -11.03 15.72 8.78
C LEU A 46 -11.78 14.53 9.37
N PRO A 47 -13.11 14.63 9.52
CA PRO A 47 -13.95 13.48 9.80
C PRO A 47 -13.96 12.49 8.64
N VAL A 48 -13.79 11.21 8.95
CA VAL A 48 -13.85 10.10 8.01
C VAL A 48 -14.67 8.99 8.64
N ALA A 49 -15.64 8.46 7.89
CA ALA A 49 -16.35 7.25 8.27
C ALA A 49 -15.93 6.11 7.35
N ILE A 50 -15.41 5.02 7.92
CA ILE A 50 -14.94 3.84 7.20
C ILE A 50 -15.98 2.73 7.32
N HIS A 51 -16.31 2.07 6.22
CA HIS A 51 -17.20 0.90 6.21
C HIS A 51 -16.73 -0.17 5.23
N GLY A 52 -17.17 -1.42 5.48
CA GLY A 52 -16.79 -2.57 4.66
C GLY A 52 -17.36 -2.48 3.24
N GLU A 53 -17.04 -3.47 2.41
CA GLU A 53 -17.34 -3.52 0.96
C GLU A 53 -18.85 -3.45 0.59
N ASP A 54 -19.73 -3.39 1.58
CA ASP A 54 -21.17 -3.29 1.37
C ASP A 54 -21.66 -1.84 1.41
N LYS A 55 -22.36 -1.44 0.35
CA LYS A 55 -23.04 -0.15 0.23
C LYS A 55 -24.10 0.07 1.31
N ASP A 56 -24.64 -1.01 1.88
CA ASP A 56 -25.73 -0.98 2.84
C ASP A 56 -25.22 -1.01 4.30
N TRP A 57 -23.91 -0.93 4.53
CA TRP A 57 -23.29 -0.90 5.87
C TRP A 57 -23.61 -2.12 6.74
N HIS A 58 -24.04 -3.21 6.13
CA HIS A 58 -24.45 -4.43 6.84
C HIS A 58 -23.30 -5.42 7.10
N ARG A 59 -22.11 -5.18 6.51
CA ARG A 59 -20.96 -6.10 6.61
C ARG A 59 -19.78 -5.42 7.29
N GLY A 60 -19.26 -6.08 8.32
CA GLY A 60 -17.99 -5.73 8.97
C GLY A 60 -16.77 -6.30 8.25
N ALA A 61 -15.60 -6.10 8.85
CA ALA A 61 -14.31 -6.59 8.37
C ALA A 61 -14.29 -8.11 8.13
N ARG A 62 -13.60 -8.55 7.07
CA ARG A 62 -13.35 -9.97 6.79
C ARG A 62 -11.87 -10.20 6.56
N TYR A 63 -11.38 -11.37 6.97
CA TYR A 63 -10.02 -11.79 6.66
C TYR A 63 -9.79 -11.83 5.15
N GLY A 64 -8.60 -11.40 4.71
CA GLY A 64 -8.22 -11.40 3.29
C GLY A 64 -8.93 -10.34 2.44
N GLN A 65 -9.75 -9.47 3.03
CA GLN A 65 -10.41 -8.37 2.32
C GLN A 65 -9.84 -7.02 2.78
N PRO A 66 -8.89 -6.45 2.03
CA PRO A 66 -8.21 -5.23 2.44
C PRO A 66 -8.96 -3.97 1.99
N LEU A 67 -9.99 -4.12 1.15
CA LEU A 67 -10.75 -3.01 0.56
C LEU A 67 -11.84 -2.52 1.51
N TRP A 68 -11.90 -1.21 1.64
CA TRP A 68 -12.86 -0.47 2.45
C TRP A 68 -13.42 0.70 1.65
N PHE A 69 -14.57 1.19 2.05
CA PHE A 69 -15.15 2.41 1.52
C PHE A 69 -15.12 3.51 2.58
N ALA A 70 -14.87 4.73 2.13
CA ALA A 70 -14.76 5.88 3.01
C ALA A 70 -15.75 6.98 2.61
N VAL A 71 -16.44 7.51 3.61
CA VAL A 71 -17.25 8.72 3.52
C VAL A 71 -16.45 9.85 4.14
N LEU A 72 -16.03 10.79 3.29
CA LEU A 72 -15.24 11.95 3.65
C LEU A 72 -15.40 13.05 2.60
N ASP A 73 -14.93 14.27 2.90
CA ASP A 73 -14.90 15.34 1.90
C ASP A 73 -13.77 15.08 0.88
N THR A 74 -14.14 14.57 -0.28
CA THR A 74 -13.21 14.24 -1.36
C THR A 74 -12.59 15.46 -2.03
N GLY A 75 -13.05 16.69 -1.72
CA GLY A 75 -12.43 17.92 -2.23
C GLY A 75 -11.04 18.21 -1.63
N TYR A 76 -10.71 17.63 -0.48
CA TYR A 76 -9.44 17.86 0.22
C TYR A 76 -8.43 16.72 0.10
N THR A 77 -8.83 15.60 -0.50
CA THR A 77 -8.06 14.36 -0.54
C THR A 77 -7.87 13.90 -1.99
N GLN A 78 -6.94 12.98 -2.20
CA GLN A 78 -6.70 12.39 -3.52
C GLN A 78 -6.21 10.94 -3.38
N PRO A 79 -6.32 10.12 -4.44
CA PRO A 79 -5.67 8.81 -4.47
C PRO A 79 -4.18 8.90 -4.13
N GLY A 80 -3.73 8.02 -3.26
CA GLY A 80 -2.37 8.00 -2.70
C GLY A 80 -2.21 8.66 -1.33
N ASP A 81 -3.20 9.44 -0.87
CA ASP A 81 -3.19 9.97 0.49
C ASP A 81 -3.43 8.84 1.51
N TYR A 82 -2.78 8.96 2.68
CA TYR A 82 -3.03 8.12 3.84
C TYR A 82 -3.97 8.79 4.83
N LEU A 83 -4.82 7.98 5.45
CA LEU A 83 -5.74 8.34 6.53
C LEU A 83 -5.30 7.56 7.77
N THR A 84 -4.92 8.26 8.83
CA THR A 84 -4.56 7.65 10.12
C THR A 84 -5.55 8.06 11.20
N GLY A 85 -6.18 7.08 11.85
CA GLY A 85 -7.20 7.35 12.86
C GLY A 85 -7.47 6.14 13.77
N PRO A 86 -8.60 6.13 14.49
CA PRO A 86 -8.91 5.12 15.49
C PRO A 86 -8.94 3.68 14.97
N ASP A 87 -9.42 3.46 13.73
CA ASP A 87 -9.52 2.10 13.15
C ASP A 87 -8.24 1.65 12.43
N GLY A 88 -7.17 2.45 12.56
CA GLY A 88 -5.86 2.19 11.99
C GLY A 88 -5.52 3.10 10.83
N ILE A 89 -4.70 2.57 9.92
CA ILE A 89 -4.11 3.31 8.82
C ILE A 89 -4.67 2.77 7.50
N PHE A 90 -5.21 3.68 6.69
CA PHE A 90 -5.75 3.39 5.37
C PHE A 90 -5.04 4.25 4.33
N PHE A 91 -4.92 3.76 3.10
CA PHE A 91 -4.60 4.65 1.98
C PHE A 91 -5.78 4.72 1.02
N ILE A 92 -5.93 5.87 0.36
CA ILE A 92 -6.96 6.09 -0.65
C ILE A 92 -6.49 5.46 -1.96
N ALA A 93 -7.11 4.35 -2.36
CA ALA A 93 -6.82 3.68 -3.63
C ALA A 93 -7.46 4.40 -4.82
N SER A 94 -8.71 4.84 -4.68
CA SER A 94 -9.39 5.57 -5.75
C SER A 94 -10.51 6.48 -5.27
N GLN A 95 -10.74 7.55 -6.04
CA GLN A 95 -11.83 8.51 -5.84
C GLN A 95 -12.57 8.76 -7.16
N PRO A 96 -13.27 7.75 -7.70
CA PRO A 96 -14.05 7.91 -8.90
C PRO A 96 -15.17 8.94 -8.70
N ALA A 97 -15.40 9.79 -9.71
CA ALA A 97 -16.46 10.79 -9.65
C ALA A 97 -17.83 10.12 -9.48
N LEU A 98 -18.66 10.67 -8.57
CA LEU A 98 -20.00 10.17 -8.22
C LEU A 98 -20.06 8.75 -7.61
N LEU A 99 -18.92 8.12 -7.36
CA LEU A 99 -18.82 6.80 -6.73
C LEU A 99 -18.12 6.91 -5.37
N PRO A 100 -18.32 5.92 -4.47
CA PRO A 100 -17.66 5.92 -3.17
C PRO A 100 -16.13 5.94 -3.28
N THR A 101 -15.48 6.57 -2.30
CA THR A 101 -14.01 6.52 -2.18
C THR A 101 -13.61 5.13 -1.74
N VAL A 102 -12.67 4.52 -2.46
CA VAL A 102 -12.10 3.21 -2.11
C VAL A 102 -10.80 3.41 -1.35
N CYS A 103 -10.72 2.78 -0.20
CA CYS A 103 -9.56 2.76 0.67
C CYS A 103 -9.04 1.34 0.85
N VAL A 104 -7.77 1.22 1.24
CA VAL A 104 -7.14 -0.05 1.58
C VAL A 104 -6.61 0.04 3.00
N GLN A 105 -6.97 -0.91 3.85
CA GLN A 105 -6.44 -1.00 5.21
C GLN A 105 -5.02 -1.57 5.18
N THR A 106 -4.11 -0.90 5.87
CA THR A 106 -2.74 -1.34 6.04
C THR A 106 -2.59 -2.11 7.34
N ASN A 107 -1.74 -3.14 7.32
CA ASN A 107 -1.49 -4.03 8.45
C ASN A 107 0.00 -4.25 8.74
N SER A 108 0.88 -3.72 7.90
CA SER A 108 2.34 -3.77 8.10
C SER A 108 2.99 -2.50 7.57
N THR A 109 4.19 -2.21 8.07
CA THR A 109 5.07 -1.16 7.53
C THR A 109 6.24 -1.84 6.85
N ILE A 110 6.49 -1.51 5.59
CA ILE A 110 7.50 -2.17 4.76
C ILE A 110 8.57 -1.20 4.29
N THR A 111 9.77 -1.75 4.07
CA THR A 111 10.88 -1.12 3.37
C THR A 111 11.20 -1.97 2.16
N LEU A 112 11.27 -1.33 0.99
CA LEU A 112 11.75 -1.94 -0.24
C LEU A 112 13.20 -1.51 -0.47
N SER A 113 14.06 -2.48 -0.78
CA SER A 113 15.45 -2.23 -1.13
C SER A 113 15.81 -2.97 -2.41
N ARG A 114 16.78 -2.44 -3.15
CA ARG A 114 17.28 -3.02 -4.39
C ARG A 114 18.75 -3.35 -4.23
N ALA A 115 19.14 -4.57 -4.58
CA ALA A 115 20.55 -4.92 -4.66
C ALA A 115 21.25 -4.04 -5.72
N GLU A 116 22.29 -3.32 -5.32
CA GLU A 116 23.13 -2.58 -6.26
C GLU A 116 24.06 -3.57 -6.96
N GLY A 117 24.06 -3.56 -8.31
CA GLY A 117 25.04 -4.31 -9.07
C GLY A 117 26.46 -3.81 -8.75
N ALA A 118 27.44 -4.72 -8.69
CA ALA A 118 28.84 -4.34 -8.56
C ALA A 118 29.24 -3.44 -9.74
N ASN A 119 29.48 -2.16 -9.48
CA ASN A 119 29.89 -1.17 -10.49
C ASN A 119 31.36 -1.31 -10.95
N THR A 120 31.97 -2.49 -10.79
CA THR A 120 33.39 -2.71 -11.11
C THR A 120 33.52 -3.58 -12.36
N ILE A 121 33.80 -2.94 -13.49
CA ILE A 121 34.34 -3.64 -14.68
C ILE A 121 35.79 -4.00 -14.35
N GLY A 122 36.01 -5.23 -13.90
CA GLY A 122 37.34 -5.77 -13.65
C GLY A 122 37.39 -6.63 -12.39
N VAL A 123 37.54 -7.95 -12.60
CA VAL A 123 37.75 -9.00 -11.59
C VAL A 123 36.59 -9.16 -10.60
N ASN A 124 35.58 -9.93 -11.01
CA ASN A 124 34.65 -10.54 -10.05
C ASN A 124 35.38 -11.65 -9.29
N ALA A 125 35.62 -11.47 -7.99
CA ALA A 125 35.80 -12.60 -7.10
C ALA A 125 34.48 -13.39 -7.11
N TYR A 126 34.57 -14.72 -7.19
CA TYR A 126 33.42 -15.62 -7.14
C TYR A 126 32.84 -15.61 -5.70
N GLY A 127 32.10 -14.55 -5.37
CA GLY A 127 31.40 -14.36 -4.12
C GLY A 127 29.95 -14.04 -4.44
N GLY A 128 29.01 -14.73 -3.78
CA GLY A 128 27.58 -14.46 -3.92
C GLY A 128 27.25 -13.01 -3.61
N VAL A 129 26.01 -12.61 -3.91
CA VAL A 129 25.50 -11.26 -3.60
C VAL A 129 25.65 -11.03 -2.09
N GLU A 130 26.74 -10.39 -1.69
CA GLU A 130 26.91 -9.94 -0.32
C GLU A 130 25.88 -8.82 -0.08
N MET A 131 25.23 -8.86 1.08
CA MET A 131 24.12 -7.97 1.42
C MET A 131 24.44 -6.47 1.66
N PRO A 132 25.68 -5.91 1.69
CA PRO A 132 25.84 -4.55 2.22
C PRO A 132 25.50 -3.42 1.24
N ASN A 133 25.34 -3.68 -0.06
CA ASN A 133 24.99 -2.63 -1.03
C ASN A 133 23.55 -2.78 -1.53
N GLN A 134 22.59 -2.49 -0.64
CA GLN A 134 21.18 -2.36 -1.02
C GLN A 134 20.77 -0.90 -1.00
N GLY A 135 20.41 -0.35 -2.16
CA GLY A 135 19.85 0.99 -2.27
C GLY A 135 18.39 1.00 -1.82
N PRO A 136 17.97 1.90 -0.90
CA PRO A 136 16.57 1.98 -0.50
C PRO A 136 15.71 2.47 -1.67
N VAL A 137 14.62 1.75 -1.94
CA VAL A 137 13.62 2.06 -2.97
C VAL A 137 12.43 2.76 -2.32
N LEU A 138 11.90 2.19 -1.25
CA LEU A 138 10.83 2.76 -0.42
C LEU A 138 11.17 2.51 1.05
N VAL A 139 11.00 3.49 1.93
CA VAL A 139 11.30 3.32 3.37
C VAL A 139 10.11 3.72 4.22
N ASP A 140 9.79 2.86 5.19
CA ASP A 140 8.70 3.05 6.17
C ASP A 140 7.30 3.23 5.57
N TRP A 141 6.95 2.45 4.54
CA TRP A 141 5.65 2.54 3.88
C TRP A 141 4.59 1.64 4.53
N PRO A 142 3.49 2.17 5.06
CA PRO A 142 2.35 1.35 5.47
C PRO A 142 1.72 0.68 4.26
N ALA A 143 1.58 -0.63 4.31
CA ALA A 143 1.06 -1.47 3.23
C ALA A 143 0.04 -2.48 3.76
N SER A 144 -0.79 -2.98 2.85
CA SER A 144 -1.63 -4.16 3.12
C SER A 144 -0.89 -5.40 2.65
N MET A 145 -0.51 -6.28 3.57
CA MET A 145 0.21 -7.52 3.28
C MET A 145 -0.69 -8.71 3.62
N LEU A 146 -1.13 -9.44 2.60
CA LEU A 146 -2.07 -10.55 2.71
C LEU A 146 -1.38 -11.86 2.37
N VAL A 147 -1.51 -12.86 3.23
CA VAL A 147 -1.02 -14.21 2.96
C VAL A 147 -1.83 -14.81 1.82
N GLU A 148 -1.16 -15.28 0.78
CA GLU A 148 -1.77 -16.09 -0.26
C GLU A 148 -1.74 -17.57 0.14
N ALA A 149 -2.74 -18.34 -0.28
CA ALA A 149 -2.72 -19.78 -0.06
C ALA A 149 -1.53 -20.40 -0.82
N SER A 150 -0.62 -21.06 -0.09
CA SER A 150 0.60 -21.66 -0.64
C SER A 150 0.28 -22.80 -1.63
N GLY A 151 0.11 -22.47 -2.91
CA GLY A 151 -0.20 -23.44 -3.97
C GLY A 151 1.01 -23.93 -4.76
N SER A 152 2.12 -23.18 -4.75
CA SER A 152 3.30 -23.49 -5.55
C SER A 152 4.31 -24.29 -4.73
N ARG A 153 4.50 -25.56 -5.08
CA ARG A 153 5.68 -26.32 -4.62
C ARG A 153 6.85 -25.94 -5.50
N ASN A 154 8.00 -25.68 -4.89
CA ASN A 154 9.24 -25.54 -5.65
C ASN A 154 9.52 -26.86 -6.40
N ALA A 155 10.05 -26.75 -7.62
CA ALA A 155 10.54 -27.92 -8.35
C ALA A 155 11.69 -28.54 -7.56
N GLY A 156 11.43 -29.67 -6.87
CA GLY A 156 12.38 -30.33 -5.97
C GLY A 156 11.96 -30.38 -4.49
N ALA A 157 10.81 -29.79 -4.12
CA ALA A 157 10.29 -29.89 -2.75
C ALA A 157 10.02 -31.34 -2.35
N LEU A 158 10.48 -31.74 -1.17
CA LEU A 158 10.26 -33.09 -0.66
C LEU A 158 8.77 -33.33 -0.35
N PRO A 159 8.29 -34.58 -0.42
CA PRO A 159 6.93 -34.91 0.02
C PRO A 159 6.71 -34.48 1.48
N GLY A 160 5.78 -33.56 1.72
CA GLY A 160 5.46 -33.02 3.04
C GLY A 160 6.14 -31.69 3.40
N GLU A 161 7.06 -31.21 2.57
CA GLU A 161 7.67 -29.89 2.74
C GLU A 161 6.66 -28.78 2.38
N PRO A 162 6.37 -27.84 3.30
CA PRO A 162 5.54 -26.69 2.97
C PRO A 162 6.27 -25.82 1.93
N GLY A 163 5.56 -25.40 0.89
CA GLY A 163 6.09 -24.41 -0.06
C GLY A 163 6.40 -23.09 0.65
N PRO A 164 7.27 -22.25 0.07
CA PRO A 164 7.57 -20.95 0.66
C PRO A 164 6.29 -20.12 0.76
N ALA A 165 6.13 -19.39 1.88
CA ALA A 165 4.99 -18.50 2.04
C ALA A 165 5.03 -17.39 0.99
N SER A 166 3.87 -17.03 0.45
CA SER A 166 3.70 -15.93 -0.48
C SER A 166 2.68 -14.92 0.02
N TRP A 167 2.87 -13.67 -0.39
CA TRP A 167 2.02 -12.56 0.01
C TRP A 167 1.65 -11.68 -1.18
N THR A 168 0.40 -11.23 -1.19
CA THR A 168 0.00 -10.04 -1.95
C THR A 168 0.27 -8.80 -1.09
N ILE A 169 1.03 -7.85 -1.62
CA ILE A 169 1.29 -6.55 -1.00
C ILE A 169 0.60 -5.46 -1.81
N LEU A 170 -0.21 -4.65 -1.14
CA LEU A 170 -0.89 -3.49 -1.74
C LEU A 170 -0.28 -2.19 -1.21
N LEU A 171 0.06 -1.31 -2.14
CA LEU A 171 0.61 0.02 -1.89
C LEU A 171 -0.21 1.09 -2.63
N PRO A 172 -0.30 2.32 -2.10
CA PRO A 172 -0.92 3.43 -2.80
C PRO A 172 -0.22 3.75 -4.12
N ALA A 173 -0.88 4.55 -4.97
CA ALA A 173 -0.18 5.22 -6.06
C ALA A 173 0.96 6.09 -5.50
N LEU A 174 2.18 5.87 -6.01
CA LEU A 174 3.38 6.60 -5.56
C LEU A 174 3.43 8.02 -6.15
N PRO A 175 4.03 9.00 -5.46
CA PRO A 175 4.19 10.37 -5.96
C PRO A 175 4.92 10.40 -7.30
N ALA A 176 4.40 11.16 -8.27
CA ALA A 176 4.98 11.24 -9.63
C ALA A 176 6.40 11.83 -9.67
N ALA A 177 6.80 12.60 -8.65
CA ALA A 177 8.14 13.20 -8.57
C ALA A 177 9.25 12.19 -8.25
N GLU A 178 8.90 11.06 -7.65
CA GLU A 178 9.80 9.99 -7.23
C GLU A 178 9.32 8.67 -7.86
N MET A 179 9.01 8.69 -9.17
CA MET A 179 8.59 7.52 -9.96
C MET A 179 9.66 6.41 -9.90
N THR A 180 9.68 5.74 -8.77
CA THR A 180 10.53 4.62 -8.49
C THR A 180 9.79 3.45 -9.11
N ASP A 181 10.27 3.03 -10.28
CA ASP A 181 9.79 1.80 -10.90
C ASP A 181 10.07 0.65 -9.91
N LEU A 182 9.02 0.20 -9.24
CA LEU A 182 9.03 -1.03 -8.47
C LEU A 182 9.26 -2.19 -9.45
N ARG A 183 10.16 -3.10 -9.11
CA ARG A 183 10.57 -4.19 -10.00
C ARG A 183 10.44 -5.52 -9.31
N ALA A 184 10.32 -6.57 -10.13
CA ALA A 184 10.68 -7.89 -9.66
C ALA A 184 12.15 -7.88 -9.19
N ASP A 185 12.46 -8.74 -8.23
CA ASP A 185 13.75 -8.85 -7.53
C ASP A 185 14.04 -7.75 -6.49
N ASP A 186 13.17 -6.74 -6.34
CA ASP A 186 13.23 -5.85 -5.19
C ASP A 186 12.93 -6.65 -3.90
N LEU A 187 13.67 -6.35 -2.84
CA LEU A 187 13.57 -7.01 -1.54
C LEU A 187 12.60 -6.24 -0.66
N VAL A 188 11.67 -6.96 -0.04
CA VAL A 188 10.73 -6.44 0.95
C VAL A 188 11.23 -6.84 2.33
N ARG A 189 11.30 -5.86 3.23
CA ARG A 189 11.45 -6.09 4.66
C ARG A 189 10.27 -5.47 5.38
N ASP A 190 9.61 -6.25 6.25
CA ASP A 190 8.52 -5.73 7.07
C ASP A 190 9.01 -5.31 8.47
N ALA A 191 8.12 -4.67 9.23
CA ALA A 191 8.39 -4.24 10.60
C ALA A 191 8.62 -5.40 11.59
N THR A 192 8.20 -6.63 11.26
CA THR A 192 8.42 -7.82 12.10
C THR A 192 9.76 -8.50 11.85
N GLY A 193 10.48 -8.10 10.80
CA GLY A 193 11.76 -8.66 10.39
C GLY A 193 11.65 -9.72 9.28
N LEU A 194 10.44 -10.00 8.79
CA LEU A 194 10.22 -10.84 7.61
C LEU A 194 10.92 -10.23 6.40
N THR A 195 11.59 -11.09 5.65
CA THR A 195 12.23 -10.73 4.37
C THR A 195 11.63 -11.56 3.24
N ALA A 196 11.24 -10.88 2.16
CA ALA A 196 10.65 -11.49 0.98
C ALA A 196 11.22 -10.86 -0.29
N VAL A 197 11.14 -11.57 -1.41
CA VAL A 197 11.53 -11.07 -2.73
C VAL A 197 10.27 -10.83 -3.55
N ILE A 198 10.18 -9.68 -4.22
CA ILE A 198 9.08 -9.37 -5.14
C ILE A 198 9.23 -10.21 -6.41
N THR A 199 8.23 -11.02 -6.72
CA THR A 199 8.20 -11.90 -7.89
C THR A 199 7.33 -11.34 -9.02
N ALA A 200 6.34 -10.52 -8.70
CA ALA A 200 5.49 -9.86 -9.68
C ALA A 200 5.10 -8.45 -9.21
N VAL A 201 4.99 -7.54 -10.19
CA VAL A 201 4.60 -6.15 -9.97
C VAL A 201 3.49 -5.80 -10.93
N GLU A 202 2.38 -5.30 -10.39
CA GLU A 202 1.26 -4.77 -11.16
C GLU A 202 0.96 -3.35 -10.72
N ARG A 203 0.86 -2.46 -11.70
CA ARG A 203 0.36 -1.09 -11.51
C ARG A 203 -1.04 -0.99 -12.07
N SER A 204 -1.99 -0.58 -11.24
CA SER A 204 -3.38 -0.38 -11.60
C SER A 204 -3.85 1.04 -11.20
N PRO A 205 -5.07 1.45 -11.61
CA PRO A 205 -5.67 2.68 -11.11
C PRO A 205 -5.87 2.72 -9.58
N LEU A 206 -5.83 1.58 -8.89
CA LEU A 206 -5.97 1.47 -7.43
C LEU A 206 -4.63 1.59 -6.68
N GLY A 207 -3.50 1.71 -7.40
CA GLY A 207 -2.16 1.70 -6.84
C GLY A 207 -1.35 0.49 -7.33
N TRP A 208 -0.43 0.03 -6.49
CA TRP A 208 0.45 -1.10 -6.78
C TRP A 208 -0.02 -2.37 -6.08
N ARG A 209 0.00 -3.48 -6.82
CA ARG A 209 -0.18 -4.83 -6.31
C ARG A 209 1.09 -5.61 -6.60
N LEU A 210 1.77 -6.06 -5.55
CA LEU A 210 2.99 -6.84 -5.64
C LEU A 210 2.71 -8.26 -5.15
N THR A 211 3.37 -9.24 -5.76
CA THR A 211 3.47 -10.58 -5.19
C THR A 211 4.88 -10.76 -4.66
N ALA A 212 5.01 -11.22 -3.43
CA ALA A 212 6.30 -11.49 -2.80
C ALA A 212 6.35 -12.91 -2.24
N VAL A 213 7.51 -13.55 -2.32
CA VAL A 213 7.76 -14.90 -1.79
C VAL A 213 8.85 -14.81 -0.72
N GLN A 214 8.72 -15.61 0.33
CA GLN A 214 9.68 -15.62 1.43
C GLN A 214 11.10 -15.87 0.91
N ALA A 215 12.03 -15.01 1.31
CA ALA A 215 13.44 -15.23 1.03
C ALA A 215 13.95 -16.34 1.96
N VAL A 216 14.46 -17.43 1.38
CA VAL A 216 15.17 -18.46 2.14
C VAL A 216 16.64 -18.05 2.19
N THR A 217 17.10 -17.69 3.37
CA THR A 217 18.53 -17.47 3.68
C THR A 217 19.24 -18.80 3.90
#